data_AF-A0A960BK04-F1
#
_entry.id   AF-A0A960BK04-F1
#
_cell.length_a   1.000
_cell.length_b   1.000
_cell.length_c   1.000
_cell.angle_alpha   90.00
_cell.angle_beta   90.00
_cell.angle_gamma   90.00
#
_symmetry.space_group_name_H-M   'P 1'
#
loop_
_entity.id
_entity.type
_entity.pdbx_description
1 polymer ?
#
loop_
_entity_poly.entity_id
_entity_poly.type
_entity_poly.pdbx_seq_one_letter_code
_entity_poly.pdbx_strand_id
1 'polypeptide(L)'
;MGERPRRSLSPSRANDYLSCPRLYYYRNIEQVPEPPSMAAVRGTLVHAVLEDLFALEPQERTPQTAIDLITPAWQGMADRDPALPSLLLGPEENWTRSLNGEPLIPPADDAAAPLFAEAEKHLGKYFTLEDPRRLQPAERELPVSHELPSGLTLRGVIDRLDVAQNGAVRVVDYKTGRAPGAGWESTALFQMRFYGLVLWRMRGRVPDRLLLIYLGNTETLSVSPTQQELVATERKLEAIWAAIERSIETNDWSPRPSRTCSWCSFQSVCPAKGGRGTAEPSSVGGEHRGADVSGSSE
;
A
#
# COMPACT_ATOMS: atom_id res chain seq x y z
N MET A 1 2.74 -18.57 22.48
CA MET A 1 3.15 -17.16 22.65
C MET A 1 3.28 -16.56 21.25
N GLY A 2 2.26 -15.87 20.76
CA GLY A 2 2.33 -15.22 19.45
C GLY A 2 3.37 -14.11 19.47
N GLU A 3 4.24 -14.07 18.47
CA GLU A 3 5.24 -13.02 18.28
C GLU A 3 4.54 -11.67 18.31
N ARG A 4 4.97 -10.73 19.17
CA ARG A 4 4.40 -9.38 19.20
C ARG A 4 4.51 -8.79 17.79
N PRO A 5 3.45 -8.17 17.23
CA PRO A 5 3.51 -7.56 15.93
C PRO A 5 4.72 -6.62 15.87
N ARG A 6 5.54 -6.73 14.81
CA ARG A 6 6.65 -5.80 14.61
C ARG A 6 6.11 -4.38 14.66
N ARG A 7 6.72 -3.53 15.51
CA ARG A 7 6.35 -2.12 15.70
C ARG A 7 6.68 -1.32 14.44
N SER A 8 5.86 -1.50 13.41
CA SER A 8 6.11 -1.03 12.07
C SER A 8 4.87 -0.33 11.52
N LEU A 9 5.08 0.84 10.92
CA LEU A 9 4.02 1.61 10.27
C LEU A 9 4.49 2.05 8.89
N SER A 10 3.62 1.83 7.89
CA SER A 10 3.76 2.35 6.53
C SER A 10 2.66 3.40 6.27
N PRO A 11 2.75 4.19 5.18
CA PRO A 11 1.70 5.14 4.82
C PRO A 11 0.33 4.48 4.68
N SER A 12 0.27 3.32 3.99
CA SER A 12 -0.96 2.56 3.78
C SER A 12 -1.55 2.05 5.11
N ARG A 13 -0.71 1.48 5.99
CA ARG A 13 -1.14 1.00 7.32
C ARG A 13 -1.67 2.13 8.20
N ALA A 14 -1.02 3.29 8.19
CA ALA A 14 -1.51 4.48 8.89
C ALA A 14 -2.87 4.94 8.34
N ASN A 15 -3.01 4.97 7.01
CA ASN A 15 -4.25 5.36 6.35
C ASN A 15 -5.39 4.37 6.59
N ASP A 16 -5.13 3.06 6.61
CA ASP A 16 -6.13 2.04 6.96
C ASP A 16 -6.72 2.32 8.35
N TYR A 17 -5.87 2.54 9.35
CA TYR A 17 -6.30 2.79 10.72
C TYR A 17 -7.06 4.12 10.86
N LEU A 18 -6.54 5.18 10.24
CA LEU A 18 -7.20 6.49 10.21
C LEU A 18 -8.58 6.42 9.54
N SER A 19 -8.70 5.62 8.48
CA SER A 19 -9.97 5.42 7.77
C SER A 19 -10.94 4.62 8.63
N CYS A 20 -10.50 3.48 9.18
CA CYS A 20 -11.32 2.62 10.03
C CYS A 20 -10.44 1.64 10.83
N PRO A 21 -10.46 1.66 12.17
CA PRO A 21 -9.72 0.69 12.99
C PRO A 21 -10.05 -0.77 12.64
N ARG A 22 -11.32 -1.08 12.30
CA ARG A 22 -11.73 -2.41 11.86
C ARG A 22 -11.10 -2.82 10.52
N LEU A 23 -10.92 -1.88 9.58
CA LEU A 23 -10.22 -2.16 8.32
C LEU A 23 -8.76 -2.50 8.59
N TYR A 24 -8.10 -1.73 9.45
CA TYR A 24 -6.73 -2.02 9.87
C TYR A 24 -6.62 -3.40 10.51
N TYR A 25 -7.55 -3.75 11.41
CA TYR A 25 -7.59 -5.07 12.04
C TYR A 25 -7.64 -6.20 11.01
N TYR A 26 -8.60 -6.18 10.08
CA TYR A 26 -8.72 -7.23 9.07
C TYR A 26 -7.47 -7.35 8.19
N ARG A 27 -6.89 -6.23 7.75
CA ARG A 27 -5.71 -6.23 6.87
C ARG A 27 -4.40 -6.59 7.56
N ASN A 28 -4.19 -6.08 8.77
CA ASN A 28 -2.85 -6.01 9.37
C ASN A 28 -2.69 -6.83 10.64
N ILE A 29 -3.79 -7.16 11.32
CA ILE A 29 -3.77 -7.99 12.54
C ILE A 29 -4.20 -9.41 12.19
N GLU A 30 -5.37 -9.54 11.57
CA GLU A 30 -5.93 -10.84 11.21
C GLU A 30 -5.49 -11.34 9.84
N GLN A 31 -5.11 -10.42 8.94
CA GLN A 31 -4.70 -10.73 7.57
C GLN A 31 -5.77 -11.53 6.80
N VAL A 32 -7.03 -11.13 6.96
CA VAL A 32 -8.16 -11.69 6.22
C VAL A 32 -7.86 -11.53 4.72
N PRO A 33 -7.86 -12.63 3.94
CA PRO A 33 -7.56 -12.54 2.52
C PRO A 33 -8.50 -11.58 1.78
N GLU A 34 -7.95 -10.76 0.89
CA GLU A 34 -8.70 -9.88 0.00
C GLU A 34 -8.50 -10.30 -1.44
N PRO A 35 -9.56 -10.30 -2.26
CA PRO A 35 -9.40 -10.54 -3.69
C PRO A 35 -8.56 -9.40 -4.30
N PRO A 36 -7.64 -9.71 -5.23
CA PRO A 36 -6.94 -8.67 -5.96
C PRO A 36 -7.96 -7.84 -6.75
N SER A 37 -7.80 -6.51 -6.74
CA SER A 37 -8.66 -5.64 -7.54
C SER A 37 -7.97 -5.25 -8.85
N MET A 38 -8.75 -5.22 -9.94
CA MET A 38 -8.27 -4.75 -11.26
C MET A 38 -7.61 -3.37 -11.18
N ALA A 39 -8.11 -2.48 -10.33
CA ALA A 39 -7.53 -1.16 -10.13
C ALA A 39 -6.15 -1.21 -9.44
N ALA A 40 -6.00 -2.02 -8.39
CA ALA A 40 -4.72 -2.19 -7.70
C ALA A 40 -3.69 -2.84 -8.61
N VAL A 41 -4.05 -3.93 -9.30
CA VAL A 41 -3.15 -4.65 -10.20
C VAL A 41 -2.71 -3.78 -11.38
N ARG A 42 -3.62 -3.00 -11.98
CA ARG A 42 -3.25 -1.99 -12.98
C ARG A 42 -2.25 -0.97 -12.43
N GLY A 43 -2.45 -0.52 -11.20
CA GLY A 43 -1.53 0.36 -10.49
C GLY A 43 -0.12 -0.23 -10.44
N THR A 44 0.00 -1.44 -9.91
CA THR A 44 1.27 -2.17 -9.81
C THR A 44 1.93 -2.38 -11.18
N LEU A 45 1.16 -2.76 -12.20
CA LEU A 45 1.67 -2.93 -13.56
C LEU A 45 2.24 -1.62 -14.13
N VAL A 46 1.52 -0.51 -13.98
CA VAL A 46 2.00 0.80 -14.44
C VAL A 46 3.26 1.24 -13.69
N HIS A 47 3.35 0.97 -12.39
CA HIS A 47 4.56 1.30 -11.61
C HIS A 47 5.76 0.46 -12.08
N ALA A 48 5.59 -0.85 -12.25
CA ALA A 48 6.63 -1.74 -12.76
C ALA A 48 7.14 -1.30 -14.16
N VAL A 49 6.23 -0.95 -15.06
CA VAL A 49 6.62 -0.42 -16.39
C VAL A 49 7.40 0.89 -16.26
N LEU A 50 7.00 1.81 -15.38
CA LEU A 50 7.74 3.06 -15.17
C LEU A 50 9.11 2.82 -14.54
N GLU A 51 9.22 1.88 -13.61
CA GLU A 51 10.50 1.45 -13.02
C GLU A 51 11.45 0.93 -14.12
N ASP A 52 10.97 0.00 -14.94
CA ASP A 52 11.72 -0.61 -16.05
C ASP A 52 12.09 0.43 -17.11
N LEU A 53 11.16 1.34 -17.46
CA LEU A 53 11.41 2.43 -18.40
C LEU A 53 12.56 3.32 -17.93
N PHE A 54 12.62 3.64 -16.63
CA PHE A 54 13.72 4.42 -16.06
C PHE A 54 15.01 3.62 -15.84
N ALA A 55 15.00 2.30 -16.04
CA ALA A 55 16.21 1.46 -16.08
C ALA A 55 16.99 1.67 -17.39
N LEU A 56 16.30 2.05 -18.46
CA LEU A 56 16.87 2.22 -19.79
C LEU A 56 17.67 3.52 -19.92
N GLU A 57 18.46 3.64 -20.98
CA GLU A 57 19.15 4.88 -21.30
C GLU A 57 18.13 5.98 -21.67
N PRO A 58 18.40 7.26 -21.35
CA PRO A 58 17.42 8.32 -21.56
C PRO A 58 16.84 8.40 -22.97
N GLN A 59 17.62 8.11 -24.02
CA GLN A 59 17.12 8.19 -25.42
C GLN A 59 16.12 7.09 -25.76
N GLU A 60 16.14 5.98 -25.03
CA GLU A 60 15.28 4.81 -25.24
C GLU A 60 13.92 4.95 -24.54
N ARG A 61 13.76 5.93 -23.64
CA ARG A 61 12.55 6.10 -22.83
C ARG A 61 11.42 6.77 -23.63
N THR A 62 10.87 6.03 -24.60
CA THR A 62 9.84 6.51 -25.52
C THR A 62 8.46 5.96 -25.16
N PRO A 63 7.36 6.59 -25.64
CA PRO A 63 6.01 6.04 -25.46
C PRO A 63 5.88 4.60 -25.97
N GLN A 64 6.47 4.28 -27.12
CA GLN A 64 6.42 2.93 -27.68
C GLN A 64 7.16 1.94 -26.77
N THR A 65 8.35 2.30 -26.29
CA THR A 65 9.12 1.46 -25.36
C THR A 65 8.34 1.19 -24.08
N ALA A 66 7.62 2.17 -23.53
CA ALA A 66 6.77 1.94 -22.36
C ALA A 66 5.62 0.96 -22.65
N ILE A 67 5.04 0.99 -23.85
CA ILE A 67 4.01 0.02 -24.27
C ILE A 67 4.62 -1.38 -24.40
N ASP A 68 5.79 -1.48 -25.03
CA ASP A 68 6.50 -2.76 -25.23
C ASP A 68 6.89 -3.41 -23.90
N LEU A 69 7.09 -2.61 -22.85
CA LEU A 69 7.39 -3.07 -21.49
C LEU A 69 6.17 -3.61 -20.71
N ILE A 70 4.92 -3.40 -21.16
CA ILE A 70 3.73 -3.87 -20.44
C ILE A 70 3.71 -5.39 -20.30
N THR A 71 3.94 -6.11 -21.40
CA THR A 71 3.93 -7.57 -21.42
C THR A 71 5.00 -8.19 -20.52
N PRO A 72 6.30 -7.81 -20.62
CA PRO A 72 7.32 -8.38 -19.73
C PRO A 72 7.11 -7.98 -18.26
N ALA A 73 6.62 -6.76 -17.97
CA ALA A 73 6.30 -6.37 -16.60
C ALA A 73 5.16 -7.23 -16.02
N TRP A 74 4.12 -7.51 -16.82
CA TRP A 74 3.04 -8.42 -16.44
C TRP A 74 3.53 -9.85 -16.19
N GLN A 75 4.39 -10.37 -17.07
CA GLN A 75 5.01 -11.68 -16.89
C GLN A 75 5.81 -11.74 -15.58
N GLY A 76 6.62 -10.71 -15.29
CA GLY A 76 7.35 -10.64 -14.03
C GLY A 76 6.44 -10.60 -12.79
N MET A 77 5.25 -10.00 -12.89
CA MET A 77 4.24 -10.06 -11.82
C MET A 77 3.65 -11.46 -11.67
N ALA A 78 3.30 -12.11 -12.78
CA ALA A 78 2.76 -13.48 -12.79
C ALA A 78 3.79 -14.52 -12.32
N ASP A 79 5.08 -14.32 -12.57
CA ASP A 79 6.14 -15.21 -12.08
C ASP A 79 6.32 -15.11 -10.56
N ARG A 80 6.15 -13.90 -10.00
CA ARG A 80 6.21 -13.66 -8.55
C ARG A 80 4.98 -14.17 -7.82
N ASP A 81 3.81 -14.09 -8.45
CA ASP A 81 2.55 -14.63 -7.96
C ASP A 81 1.84 -15.42 -9.07
N PRO A 82 2.12 -16.73 -9.20
CA PRO A 82 1.52 -17.57 -10.23
C PRO A 82 -0.01 -17.69 -10.15
N ALA A 83 -0.62 -17.37 -9.01
CA ALA A 83 -2.07 -17.39 -8.86
C ALA A 83 -2.72 -16.10 -9.41
N LEU A 84 -1.97 -15.00 -9.51
CA LEU A 84 -2.49 -13.68 -9.87
C LEU A 84 -3.30 -13.67 -11.18
N PRO A 85 -2.83 -14.25 -12.31
CA PRO A 85 -3.59 -14.23 -13.56
C PRO A 85 -4.96 -14.91 -13.41
N SER A 86 -5.00 -16.07 -12.76
CA SER A 86 -6.24 -16.81 -12.55
C SER A 86 -7.15 -16.13 -11.53
N LEU A 87 -6.61 -15.59 -10.43
CA LEU A 87 -7.39 -14.88 -9.42
C LEU A 87 -8.05 -13.61 -9.96
N LEU A 88 -7.35 -12.90 -10.86
CA LEU A 88 -7.78 -11.60 -11.35
C LEU A 88 -8.60 -11.69 -12.64
N LEU A 89 -8.16 -12.53 -13.58
CA LEU A 89 -8.69 -12.59 -14.94
C LEU A 89 -9.51 -13.86 -15.21
N GLY A 90 -9.48 -14.81 -14.28
CA GLY A 90 -10.33 -16.00 -14.32
C GLY A 90 -11.75 -15.72 -13.81
N PRO A 91 -12.62 -16.74 -13.80
CA PRO A 91 -14.00 -16.59 -13.33
C PRO A 91 -14.08 -16.22 -11.84
N GLU A 92 -15.18 -15.56 -11.44
CA GLU A 92 -15.37 -15.10 -10.04
C GLU A 92 -15.23 -16.22 -8.99
N GLU A 93 -15.54 -17.47 -9.37
CA GLU A 93 -15.38 -18.64 -8.51
C GLU A 93 -13.93 -18.92 -8.09
N ASN A 94 -12.93 -18.40 -8.82
CA ASN A 94 -11.52 -18.61 -8.49
C ASN A 94 -11.14 -18.06 -7.12
N TRP A 95 -11.80 -16.99 -6.67
CA TRP A 95 -11.57 -16.49 -5.32
C TRP A 95 -11.96 -17.52 -4.25
N THR A 96 -13.16 -18.11 -4.39
CA THR A 96 -13.64 -19.17 -3.49
C THR A 96 -12.75 -20.41 -3.58
N ARG A 97 -12.35 -20.83 -4.79
CA ARG A 97 -11.43 -21.96 -5.00
C ARG A 97 -10.10 -21.73 -4.30
N SER A 98 -9.53 -20.53 -4.41
CA SER A 98 -8.28 -20.15 -3.75
C SER A 98 -8.36 -20.26 -2.24
N LEU A 99 -9.44 -19.77 -1.64
CA LEU A 99 -9.67 -19.89 -0.19
C LEU A 99 -9.81 -21.35 0.27
N ASN A 100 -10.33 -22.22 -0.59
CA ASN A 100 -10.49 -23.65 -0.31
C ASN A 100 -9.26 -24.50 -0.68
N GLY A 101 -8.20 -23.89 -1.22
CA GLY A 101 -7.02 -24.61 -1.72
C GLY A 101 -7.29 -25.48 -2.95
N GLU A 102 -8.32 -25.14 -3.72
CA GLU A 102 -8.72 -25.87 -4.93
C GLU A 102 -7.97 -25.36 -6.17
N PRO A 103 -7.82 -26.20 -7.22
CA PRO A 103 -7.23 -25.77 -8.49
C PRO A 103 -7.97 -24.57 -9.09
N LEU A 104 -7.20 -23.54 -9.46
CA LEU A 104 -7.73 -22.35 -10.13
C LEU A 104 -8.01 -22.63 -11.60
N ILE A 105 -9.05 -22.00 -12.13
CA ILE A 105 -9.38 -22.05 -13.55
C ILE A 105 -8.54 -20.98 -14.26
N PRO A 106 -7.70 -21.34 -15.25
CA PRO A 106 -6.90 -20.36 -15.97
C PRO A 106 -7.80 -19.39 -16.75
N PRO A 107 -7.39 -18.13 -16.91
CA PRO A 107 -8.10 -17.18 -17.75
C PRO A 107 -7.97 -17.55 -19.24
N ALA A 108 -8.81 -16.95 -20.08
CA ALA A 108 -8.60 -17.00 -21.54
C ALA A 108 -7.29 -16.28 -21.93
N ASP A 109 -6.68 -16.69 -23.04
CA ASP A 109 -5.38 -16.17 -23.50
C ASP A 109 -5.36 -14.64 -23.67
N ASP A 110 -6.49 -14.04 -24.05
CA ASP A 110 -6.65 -12.59 -24.28
C ASP A 110 -7.26 -11.83 -23.10
N ALA A 111 -7.51 -12.48 -21.96
CA ALA A 111 -8.20 -11.88 -20.82
C ALA A 111 -7.48 -10.67 -20.22
N ALA A 112 -6.16 -10.57 -20.41
CA ALA A 112 -5.35 -9.44 -19.94
C ALA A 112 -5.45 -8.20 -20.86
N ALA A 113 -6.00 -8.32 -22.07
CA ALA A 113 -6.02 -7.22 -23.05
C ALA A 113 -6.68 -5.93 -22.53
N PRO A 114 -7.82 -5.96 -21.80
CA PRO A 114 -8.41 -4.75 -21.23
C PRO A 114 -7.51 -4.10 -20.16
N LEU A 115 -6.82 -4.90 -19.36
CA LEU A 115 -5.87 -4.41 -18.36
C LEU A 115 -4.71 -3.68 -19.04
N PHE A 116 -4.17 -4.26 -20.12
CA PHE A 116 -3.04 -3.70 -20.87
C PHE A 116 -3.44 -2.41 -21.59
N ALA A 117 -4.62 -2.38 -22.23
CA ALA A 117 -5.12 -1.17 -22.87
C ALA A 117 -5.33 -0.02 -21.86
N GLU A 118 -5.78 -0.33 -20.63
CA GLU A 118 -5.87 0.68 -19.58
C GLU A 118 -4.48 1.11 -19.07
N ALA A 119 -3.52 0.19 -18.91
CA ALA A 119 -2.15 0.53 -18.54
C ALA A 119 -1.49 1.46 -19.58
N GLU A 120 -1.64 1.14 -20.87
CA GLU A 120 -1.19 1.96 -22.00
C GLU A 120 -1.75 3.38 -21.92
N LYS A 121 -3.04 3.55 -21.63
CA LYS A 121 -3.63 4.90 -21.44
C LYS A 121 -2.98 5.68 -20.31
N HIS A 122 -2.65 5.04 -19.18
CA HIS A 122 -2.00 5.71 -18.05
C HIS A 122 -0.54 6.09 -18.39
N LEU A 123 0.17 5.20 -19.08
CA LEU A 123 1.53 5.46 -19.57
C LEU A 123 1.54 6.59 -20.59
N GLY A 124 0.60 6.61 -21.54
CA GLY A 124 0.44 7.71 -22.49
C GLY A 124 0.24 9.06 -21.79
N LYS A 125 -0.59 9.10 -20.74
CA LYS A 125 -0.77 10.32 -19.93
C LYS A 125 0.49 10.72 -19.19
N TYR A 126 1.31 9.77 -18.72
CA TYR A 126 2.59 10.10 -18.08
C TYR A 126 3.50 10.92 -19.01
N PHE A 127 3.61 10.53 -20.30
CA PHE A 127 4.39 11.28 -21.29
C PHE A 127 3.86 12.69 -21.60
N THR A 128 2.62 13.00 -21.23
CA THR A 128 2.09 14.38 -21.31
C THR A 128 2.48 15.26 -20.11
N LEU A 129 2.89 14.63 -19.00
CA LEU A 129 3.27 15.31 -17.75
C LEU A 129 4.77 15.55 -17.64
N GLU A 130 5.57 14.57 -18.06
CA GLU A 130 7.04 14.64 -18.00
C GLU A 130 7.65 14.03 -19.27
N ASP A 131 8.84 14.51 -19.64
CA ASP A 131 9.69 13.86 -20.65
C ASP A 131 10.76 13.02 -19.93
N PRO A 132 10.61 11.68 -19.84
CA PRO A 132 11.53 10.81 -19.10
C PRO A 132 12.94 10.77 -19.69
N ARG A 133 13.12 11.23 -20.94
CA ARG A 133 14.42 11.32 -21.61
C ARG A 133 15.28 12.47 -21.09
N ARG A 134 14.66 13.39 -20.34
CA ARG A 134 15.31 14.58 -19.74
C ARG A 134 15.53 14.43 -18.24
N LEU A 135 15.19 13.28 -17.67
CA LEU A 135 15.27 12.99 -16.25
C LEU A 135 16.24 11.86 -16.03
N GLN A 136 17.01 11.92 -14.96
CA GLN A 136 17.82 10.80 -14.50
C GLN A 136 17.54 10.61 -13.01
N PRO A 137 16.66 9.67 -12.64
CA PRO A 137 16.40 9.38 -11.25
C PRO A 137 17.68 8.94 -10.55
N ALA A 138 17.87 9.39 -9.31
CA ALA A 138 18.94 8.92 -8.46
C ALA A 138 18.64 7.51 -7.91
N GLU A 139 17.36 7.24 -7.61
CA GLU A 139 16.88 5.95 -7.12
C GLU A 139 15.47 5.68 -7.68
N ARG A 140 15.12 4.40 -7.80
CA ARG A 140 13.79 3.89 -8.19
C ARG A 140 13.40 2.79 -7.20
N GLU A 141 12.11 2.69 -6.87
CA GLU A 141 11.59 1.73 -5.89
C GLU A 141 12.45 1.67 -4.62
N LEU A 142 12.84 2.84 -4.11
CA LEU A 142 13.80 2.96 -3.01
C LEU A 142 13.14 2.48 -1.70
N PRO A 143 13.58 1.35 -1.10
CA PRO A 143 13.12 0.97 0.22
C PRO A 143 13.67 1.96 1.25
N VAL A 144 12.77 2.54 2.04
CA VAL A 144 13.12 3.47 3.11
C VAL A 144 12.66 2.93 4.46
N SER A 145 13.50 3.12 5.48
CA SER A 145 13.22 2.66 6.83
C SER A 145 13.95 3.54 7.84
N HIS A 146 13.24 3.94 8.90
CA HIS A 146 13.83 4.62 10.04
C HIS A 146 13.09 4.26 11.33
N GLU A 147 13.84 3.99 12.40
CA GLU A 147 13.28 3.73 13.73
C GLU A 147 13.27 5.03 14.55
N LEU A 148 12.09 5.40 15.05
CA LEU A 148 11.91 6.56 15.91
C LEU A 148 12.38 6.27 17.33
N PRO A 149 12.65 7.30 18.17
CA PRO A 149 13.05 7.11 19.57
C PRO A 149 12.06 6.29 20.43
N SER A 150 10.78 6.23 20.04
CA SER A 150 9.75 5.39 20.66
C SER A 150 9.92 3.89 20.41
N GLY A 151 10.81 3.50 19.47
CA GLY A 151 10.94 2.15 18.94
C GLY A 151 9.95 1.84 17.80
N LEU A 152 9.16 2.82 17.34
CA LEU A 152 8.33 2.68 16.14
C LEU A 152 9.20 2.73 14.88
N THR A 153 9.19 1.69 14.06
CA THR A 153 9.82 1.75 12.74
C THR A 153 8.85 2.26 11.67
N LEU A 154 9.20 3.36 11.02
CA LEU A 154 8.56 3.84 9.81
C LEU A 154 9.21 3.18 8.60
N ARG A 155 8.43 2.50 7.75
CA ARG A 155 8.93 1.82 6.53
C ARG A 155 8.02 2.04 5.34
N GLY A 156 8.61 2.08 4.15
CA GLY A 156 7.86 2.15 2.89
C GLY A 156 8.80 2.09 1.70
N VAL A 157 8.25 2.31 0.50
CA VAL A 157 9.00 2.33 -0.75
C VAL A 157 8.66 3.63 -1.48
N ILE A 158 9.68 4.35 -1.92
CA ILE A 158 9.53 5.56 -2.73
C ILE A 158 9.67 5.15 -4.20
N ASP A 159 8.63 5.39 -5.01
CA ASP A 159 8.62 5.01 -6.43
C ASP A 159 9.82 5.60 -7.19
N ARG A 160 10.07 6.92 -7.03
CA ARG A 160 11.18 7.60 -7.70
C ARG A 160 11.76 8.75 -6.88
N LEU A 161 13.08 8.82 -6.82
CA LEU A 161 13.82 9.90 -6.19
C LEU A 161 14.71 10.60 -7.22
N ASP A 162 14.45 11.89 -7.46
CA ASP A 162 15.26 12.71 -8.35
C ASP A 162 16.21 13.60 -7.54
N VAL A 163 17.46 13.72 -8.00
CA VAL A 163 18.45 14.67 -7.45
C VAL A 163 18.96 15.54 -8.60
N ALA A 164 18.70 16.84 -8.52
CA ALA A 164 19.17 17.80 -9.50
C ALA A 164 20.69 18.06 -9.36
N GLN A 165 21.31 18.65 -10.39
CA GLN A 165 22.76 18.97 -10.38
C GLN A 165 23.17 19.89 -9.22
N ASN A 166 22.27 20.76 -8.75
CA ASN A 166 22.49 21.63 -7.59
C ASN A 166 22.22 20.93 -6.24
N GLY A 167 21.95 19.62 -6.25
CA GLY A 167 21.64 18.81 -5.07
C GLY A 167 20.19 18.91 -4.58
N ALA A 168 19.30 19.61 -5.28
CA ALA A 168 17.88 19.66 -4.90
C ALA A 168 17.22 18.28 -5.07
N VAL A 169 16.50 17.85 -4.04
CA VAL A 169 15.89 16.50 -3.97
C VAL A 169 14.38 16.59 -4.20
N ARG A 170 13.87 15.77 -5.13
CA ARG A 170 12.43 15.65 -5.41
C ARG A 170 11.99 14.19 -5.22
N VAL A 171 11.08 13.96 -4.29
CA VAL A 171 10.42 12.66 -4.07
C VAL A 171 9.17 12.60 -4.94
N VAL A 172 9.02 11.52 -5.71
CA VAL A 172 7.92 11.33 -6.65
C VAL A 172 7.21 10.00 -6.35
N ASP A 173 5.88 10.05 -6.36
CA ASP A 173 4.99 8.88 -6.23
C ASP A 173 3.92 8.97 -7.32
N TYR A 174 3.69 7.84 -7.99
CA TYR A 174 2.72 7.70 -9.07
C TYR A 174 1.38 7.23 -8.54
N LYS A 175 0.30 7.75 -9.13
CA LYS A 175 -1.06 7.34 -8.82
C LYS A 175 -1.85 7.11 -10.10
N THR A 176 -2.33 5.90 -10.30
CA THR A 176 -3.23 5.57 -11.42
C THR A 176 -4.69 5.99 -11.18
N GLY A 177 -5.02 6.40 -9.95
CA GLY A 177 -6.29 7.03 -9.63
C GLY A 177 -6.40 8.49 -10.07
N ARG A 178 -7.56 9.10 -9.86
CA ARG A 178 -7.76 10.55 -10.03
C ARG A 178 -7.20 11.31 -8.83
N ALA A 179 -6.75 12.54 -9.08
CA ALA A 179 -6.38 13.47 -8.02
C ALA A 179 -7.57 13.76 -7.09
N PRO A 180 -7.32 14.02 -5.78
CA PRO A 180 -8.35 14.47 -4.87
C PRO A 180 -8.92 15.82 -5.33
N GLY A 181 -10.23 16.02 -5.12
CA GLY A 181 -10.85 17.32 -5.34
C GLY A 181 -10.36 18.38 -4.36
N ALA A 182 -10.61 19.66 -4.68
CA ALA A 182 -10.22 20.80 -3.87
C ALA A 182 -10.64 20.63 -2.39
N GLY A 183 -9.71 20.85 -1.46
CA GLY A 183 -9.89 20.69 -0.01
C GLY A 183 -9.54 19.31 0.54
N TRP A 184 -9.28 18.31 -0.30
CA TRP A 184 -8.95 16.94 0.10
C TRP A 184 -7.48 16.56 -0.14
N GLU A 185 -6.65 17.54 -0.52
CA GLU A 185 -5.22 17.38 -0.80
C GLU A 185 -4.42 16.94 0.42
N SER A 186 -4.87 17.34 1.61
CA SER A 186 -4.16 17.09 2.88
C SER A 186 -3.93 15.61 3.17
N THR A 187 -4.89 14.74 2.82
CA THR A 187 -4.78 13.28 2.98
C THR A 187 -3.74 12.70 2.01
N ALA A 188 -3.76 13.13 0.74
CA ALA A 188 -2.77 12.68 -0.24
C ALA A 188 -1.36 13.15 0.14
N LEU A 189 -1.23 14.40 0.59
CA LEU A 189 0.03 14.97 1.05
C LEU A 189 0.54 14.35 2.35
N PHE A 190 -0.31 13.73 3.16
CA PHE A 190 0.15 13.01 4.36
C PHE A 190 1.06 11.84 4.00
N GLN A 191 0.70 11.05 2.97
CA GLN A 191 1.56 9.98 2.45
C GLN A 191 2.90 10.55 1.98
N MET A 192 2.89 11.69 1.28
CA MET A 192 4.13 12.29 0.80
C MET A 192 5.00 12.84 1.94
N ARG A 193 4.40 13.46 2.95
CA ARG A 193 5.13 13.94 4.14
C ARG A 193 5.70 12.78 4.95
N PHE A 194 5.07 11.61 4.95
CA PHE A 194 5.68 10.39 5.50
C PHE A 194 7.00 10.07 4.79
N TYR A 195 7.01 9.99 3.46
CA TYR A 195 8.24 9.71 2.72
C TYR A 195 9.29 10.80 2.91
N GLY A 196 8.87 12.07 2.89
CA GLY A 196 9.76 13.19 3.17
C GLY A 196 10.40 13.11 4.56
N LEU A 197 9.63 12.70 5.58
CA LEU A 197 10.13 12.47 6.93
C LEU A 197 11.14 11.32 6.98
N VAL A 198 10.80 10.14 6.47
CA VAL A 198 11.69 8.97 6.55
C VAL A 198 13.00 9.24 5.79
N LEU A 199 12.91 9.83 4.59
CA LEU A 199 14.08 10.20 3.82
C LEU A 199 14.94 11.23 4.54
N TRP A 200 14.32 12.25 5.14
CA TRP A 200 15.04 13.25 5.93
C TRP A 200 15.77 12.61 7.12
N ARG A 201 15.12 11.72 7.85
CA ARG A 201 15.75 11.02 8.99
C ARG A 201 16.90 10.11 8.55
N MET A 202 16.79 9.47 7.39
CA MET A 202 17.86 8.62 6.84
C MET A 202 19.05 9.42 6.32
N ARG A 203 18.82 10.55 5.63
CA ARG A 203 19.85 11.28 4.88
C ARG A 203 20.28 12.61 5.51
N GLY A 204 19.65 13.03 6.60
CA GLY A 204 19.96 14.28 7.31
C GLY A 204 19.53 15.56 6.59
N ARG A 205 18.89 15.47 5.42
CA ARG A 205 18.42 16.61 4.61
C ARG A 205 16.94 16.51 4.29
N VAL A 206 16.19 17.59 4.48
CA VAL A 206 14.78 17.70 4.07
C VAL A 206 14.71 17.75 2.54
N PRO A 207 13.85 16.93 1.88
CA PRO A 207 13.68 17.02 0.44
C PRO A 207 13.06 18.36 0.03
N ASP A 208 13.53 18.91 -1.07
CA ASP A 208 13.12 20.23 -1.57
C ASP A 208 11.71 20.21 -2.18
N ARG A 209 11.26 19.05 -2.69
CA ARG A 209 9.92 18.87 -3.25
C ARG A 209 9.38 17.46 -3.04
N LEU A 210 8.10 17.38 -2.74
CA LEU A 210 7.30 16.16 -2.77
C LEU A 210 6.28 16.29 -3.91
N LEU A 211 6.16 15.28 -4.76
CA LEU A 211 5.34 15.30 -5.97
C LEU A 211 4.51 14.02 -6.08
N LEU A 212 3.20 14.18 -6.25
CA LEU A 212 2.29 13.14 -6.70
C LEU A 212 1.91 13.38 -8.15
N ILE A 213 2.02 12.34 -8.96
CA ILE A 213 1.63 12.36 -10.38
C ILE A 213 0.39 11.48 -10.56
N TYR A 214 -0.76 12.10 -10.84
CA TYR A 214 -2.03 11.40 -11.04
C TYR A 214 -2.26 11.11 -12.52
N LEU A 215 -1.99 9.87 -12.91
CA LEU A 215 -2.19 9.35 -14.25
C LEU A 215 -3.67 9.10 -14.56
N GLY A 216 -4.57 9.11 -13.58
CA GLY A 216 -6.01 8.98 -13.83
C GLY A 216 -6.59 10.19 -14.58
N ASN A 217 -6.14 11.40 -14.26
CA ASN A 217 -6.64 12.67 -14.80
C ASN A 217 -5.55 13.66 -15.23
N THR A 218 -4.30 13.24 -15.34
CA THR A 218 -3.18 14.06 -15.81
C THR A 218 -2.98 15.31 -14.94
N GLU A 219 -3.11 15.15 -13.63
CA GLU A 219 -2.90 16.23 -12.66
C GLU A 219 -1.67 15.92 -11.79
N THR A 220 -1.07 16.98 -11.25
CA THR A 220 0.03 16.85 -10.30
C THR A 220 -0.28 17.60 -9.02
N LEU A 221 0.22 17.07 -7.91
CA LEU A 221 0.09 17.70 -6.62
C LEU A 221 1.48 17.77 -6.00
N SER A 222 1.92 18.98 -5.67
CA SER A 222 3.28 19.19 -5.14
C SER A 222 3.32 20.11 -3.95
N VAL A 223 4.30 19.89 -3.07
CA VAL A 223 4.60 20.75 -1.93
C VAL A 223 6.11 20.76 -1.67
N SER A 224 6.63 21.88 -1.18
CA SER A 224 7.97 21.97 -0.61
C SER A 224 7.84 21.84 0.92
N PRO A 225 8.20 20.69 1.51
CA PRO A 225 7.98 20.46 2.93
C PRO A 225 8.97 21.27 3.77
N THR A 226 8.47 21.86 4.85
CA THR A 226 9.32 22.46 5.88
C THR A 226 9.70 21.42 6.92
N GLN A 227 10.81 21.67 7.62
CA GLN A 227 11.22 20.84 8.76
C GLN A 227 10.11 20.74 9.83
N GLN A 228 9.40 21.83 10.08
CA GLN A 228 8.32 21.87 11.07
C GLN A 228 7.13 20.97 10.68
N GLU A 229 6.75 20.95 9.40
CA GLU A 229 5.69 20.06 8.91
C GLU A 229 6.08 18.58 9.00
N LEU A 230 7.35 18.25 8.77
CA LEU A 230 7.84 16.87 8.91
C LEU A 230 7.89 16.44 10.37
N VAL A 231 8.31 17.32 11.29
CA VAL A 231 8.23 17.07 12.75
C VAL A 231 6.78 16.90 13.19
N ALA A 232 5.85 17.70 12.68
CA ALA A 232 4.42 17.53 12.96
C ALA A 232 3.88 16.20 12.43
N THR A 233 4.35 15.77 11.25
CA THR A 233 4.02 14.46 10.67
C THR A 233 4.53 13.31 11.54
N GLU A 234 5.75 13.41 12.06
CA GLU A 234 6.32 12.44 13.00
C GLU A 234 5.45 12.31 14.25
N ARG A 235 5.09 13.42 14.90
CA ARG A 235 4.20 13.43 16.06
C ARG A 235 2.83 12.81 15.76
N LYS A 236 2.29 13.05 14.56
CA LYS A 236 1.02 12.45 14.12
C LYS A 236 1.15 10.94 13.96
N LEU A 237 2.26 10.45 13.39
CA LEU A 237 2.53 9.01 13.24
C LEU A 237 2.70 8.32 14.59
N GLU A 238 3.40 8.94 15.53
CA GLU A 238 3.51 8.47 16.92
C GLU A 238 2.13 8.38 17.59
N ALA A 239 1.28 9.40 17.42
CA ALA A 239 -0.08 9.39 17.96
C ALA A 239 -0.98 8.29 17.34
N ILE A 240 -0.84 8.06 16.02
CA ILE A 240 -1.53 6.96 15.32
C ILE A 240 -1.06 5.62 15.88
N TRP A 241 0.24 5.43 16.04
CA TRP A 241 0.80 4.20 16.59
C TRP A 241 0.34 3.94 18.02
N ALA A 242 0.39 4.96 18.89
CA ALA A 242 -0.11 4.84 20.25
C ALA A 242 -1.62 4.49 20.28
N ALA A 243 -2.41 4.95 19.30
CA ALA A 243 -3.80 4.56 19.18
C ALA A 243 -3.96 3.09 18.73
N ILE A 244 -3.15 2.64 17.79
CA ILE A 244 -3.10 1.23 17.36
C ILE A 244 -2.71 0.33 18.54
N GLU A 245 -1.69 0.70 19.33
CA GLU A 245 -1.28 -0.07 20.51
C GLU A 245 -2.42 -0.19 21.54
N ARG A 246 -3.14 0.90 21.81
CA ARG A 246 -4.34 0.83 22.67
C ARG A 246 -5.40 -0.13 22.12
N SER A 247 -5.70 -0.07 20.82
CA SER A 247 -6.63 -1.00 20.18
C SER A 247 -6.18 -2.46 20.29
N ILE A 248 -4.88 -2.73 20.22
CA ILE A 248 -4.32 -4.08 20.45
C ILE A 248 -4.53 -4.50 21.90
N GLU A 249 -4.22 -3.63 22.86
CA GLU A 249 -4.32 -3.93 24.29
C GLU A 249 -5.77 -4.17 24.75
N THR A 250 -6.70 -3.36 24.27
CA THR A 250 -8.13 -3.45 24.65
C THR A 250 -8.94 -4.35 23.74
N ASN A 251 -8.34 -4.86 22.67
CA ASN A 251 -9.02 -5.53 21.55
C ASN A 251 -10.20 -4.70 20.97
N ASP A 252 -10.10 -3.36 21.02
CA ASP A 252 -11.13 -2.46 20.48
C ASP A 252 -10.78 -2.03 19.06
N TRP A 253 -11.46 -2.67 18.11
CA TRP A 253 -11.38 -2.36 16.68
C TRP A 253 -12.72 -1.84 16.17
N SER A 254 -13.35 -0.93 16.90
CA SER A 254 -14.65 -0.38 16.52
C SER A 254 -14.65 0.14 15.08
N PRO A 255 -15.63 -0.30 14.25
CA PRO A 255 -15.74 0.19 12.88
C PRO A 255 -16.07 1.68 12.87
N ARG A 256 -15.59 2.39 11.85
CA ARG A 256 -15.89 3.81 11.61
C ARG A 256 -16.65 3.94 10.28
N PRO A 257 -17.99 3.82 10.28
CA PRO A 257 -18.77 3.91 9.06
C PRO A 257 -18.54 5.23 8.33
N SER A 258 -18.32 5.16 7.02
CA SER A 258 -18.15 6.32 6.16
C SER A 258 -18.58 6.01 4.72
N ARG A 259 -18.51 6.98 3.83
CA ARG A 259 -18.76 6.78 2.39
C ARG A 259 -17.81 5.76 1.75
N THR A 260 -16.66 5.47 2.35
CA THR A 260 -15.74 4.47 1.80
C THR A 260 -16.19 3.03 2.09
N CYS A 261 -17.15 2.84 2.99
CA CYS A 261 -17.66 1.50 3.32
C CYS A 261 -18.31 0.78 2.14
N SER A 262 -18.85 1.49 1.14
CA SER A 262 -19.45 0.87 -0.06
C SER A 262 -18.43 0.16 -0.95
N TRP A 263 -17.14 0.50 -0.82
CA TRP A 263 -16.03 -0.07 -1.59
C TRP A 263 -15.10 -0.92 -0.71
N CYS A 264 -15.48 -1.18 0.54
CA CYS A 264 -14.68 -2.00 1.45
C CYS A 264 -14.86 -3.48 1.10
N SER A 265 -13.75 -4.21 0.91
CA SER A 265 -13.75 -5.65 0.61
C SER A 265 -14.35 -6.50 1.73
N PHE A 266 -14.35 -5.99 2.97
CA PHE A 266 -14.78 -6.72 4.17
C PHE A 266 -16.25 -6.47 4.55
N GLN A 267 -17.08 -5.97 3.64
CA GLN A 267 -18.49 -5.66 3.94
C GLN A 267 -19.26 -6.88 4.46
N SER A 268 -19.01 -8.08 3.94
CA SER A 268 -19.69 -9.31 4.33
C SER A 268 -19.40 -9.74 5.78
N VAL A 269 -18.21 -9.41 6.30
CA VAL A 269 -17.77 -9.79 7.66
C VAL A 269 -17.82 -8.64 8.66
N CYS A 270 -18.00 -7.40 8.19
CA CYS A 270 -17.95 -6.20 9.03
C CYS A 270 -19.18 -6.06 9.95
N PRO A 271 -18.99 -5.85 11.27
CA PRO A 271 -20.10 -5.70 12.21
C PRO A 271 -21.00 -4.49 11.92
N ALA A 272 -20.45 -3.39 11.38
CA ALA A 272 -21.25 -2.23 10.97
C ALA A 272 -22.16 -2.48 9.75
N LYS A 273 -22.00 -3.63 9.09
CA LYS A 273 -22.83 -4.08 7.96
C LYS A 273 -23.68 -5.32 8.30
N GLY A 274 -23.74 -5.70 9.58
CA GLY A 274 -24.45 -6.88 10.04
C GLY A 274 -23.67 -8.20 9.87
N GLY A 275 -22.39 -8.13 9.47
CA GLY A 275 -21.50 -9.29 9.48
C GLY A 275 -21.19 -9.72 10.91
N ARG A 276 -20.98 -11.03 11.12
CA ARG A 276 -20.75 -11.60 12.47
C ARG A 276 -19.30 -11.44 12.97
N GLY A 277 -18.47 -10.63 12.30
CA GLY A 277 -17.03 -10.67 12.45
C GLY A 277 -16.45 -11.94 11.84
N THR A 278 -15.14 -11.92 11.63
CA THR A 278 -14.36 -13.16 11.63
C THR A 278 -14.37 -13.73 13.05
N ALA A 279 -14.30 -15.05 13.21
CA ALA A 279 -14.46 -15.68 14.52
C ALA A 279 -13.59 -14.98 15.57
N GLU A 280 -14.22 -14.38 16.58
CA GLU A 280 -13.49 -13.82 17.72
C GLU A 280 -12.61 -14.94 18.29
N PRO A 281 -11.31 -14.71 18.56
CA PRO A 281 -10.52 -15.70 19.28
C PRO A 281 -11.26 -15.94 20.59
N SER A 282 -11.77 -17.16 20.72
CA SER A 282 -12.55 -17.60 21.87
C SER A 282 -11.87 -17.11 23.14
N SER A 283 -12.57 -16.28 23.90
CA SER A 283 -12.23 -16.03 25.28
C SER A 283 -12.31 -17.38 25.98
N VAL A 284 -11.18 -18.07 26.10
CA VAL A 284 -11.06 -19.19 27.02
C VAL A 284 -11.20 -18.58 28.41
N GLY A 285 -12.46 -18.50 28.86
CA GLY A 285 -12.80 -18.28 30.23
C GLY A 285 -12.15 -19.38 31.04
N GLY A 286 -11.18 -19.00 31.86
CA GLY A 286 -10.65 -19.87 32.89
C GLY A 286 -11.77 -20.20 33.86
N GLU A 287 -12.39 -21.37 33.70
CA GLU A 287 -12.99 -22.06 34.83
C GLU A 287 -11.85 -22.70 35.63
N HIS A 288 -11.41 -21.97 36.66
CA HIS A 288 -10.85 -22.58 37.84
C HIS A 288 -11.85 -23.60 38.39
N ARG A 289 -11.62 -24.88 38.13
CA ARG A 289 -12.09 -25.95 39.00
C ARG A 289 -10.88 -26.52 39.72
N GLY A 290 -10.77 -26.12 40.99
CA GLY A 290 -9.93 -26.81 41.95
C GLY A 290 -10.43 -28.24 42.15
N ALA A 291 -9.47 -29.15 42.24
CA ALA A 291 -9.61 -30.39 42.99
C ALA A 291 -8.21 -30.78 43.47
N ASP A 292 -7.93 -30.46 44.72
CA ASP A 292 -7.04 -31.25 45.56
C ASP A 292 -7.47 -32.72 45.50
N VAL A 293 -6.53 -33.64 45.23
CA VAL A 293 -6.40 -34.91 45.95
C VAL A 293 -4.92 -35.35 45.93
N SER A 294 -4.36 -35.35 47.13
CA SER A 294 -3.25 -36.13 47.68
C SER A 294 -2.81 -37.44 46.99
N GLY A 295 -1.49 -37.63 46.89
CA GLY A 295 -0.76 -38.63 47.68
C GLY A 295 -0.53 -40.05 47.12
N SER A 296 0.73 -40.50 47.33
CA SER A 296 1.29 -41.88 47.34
C SER A 296 1.87 -42.35 46.00
N SER A 297 3.19 -42.42 45.82
CA SER A 297 4.16 -43.38 46.40
C SER A 297 4.08 -44.77 45.77
N GLU A 298 5.23 -45.16 45.19
CA GLU A 298 5.66 -46.45 44.60
C GLU A 298 5.47 -46.64 43.09
#